data_AF-A0A062V0B1-F1
#
_entry.id   AF-A0A062V0B1-F1
#
_cell.length_a   1.000
_cell.length_b   1.000
_cell.length_c   1.000
_cell.angle_alpha   90.00
_cell.angle_beta   90.00
_cell.angle_gamma   90.00
#
_symmetry.space_group_name_H-M   'P 1'
#
loop_
_entity.id
_entity.type
_entity.pdbx_description
1 polymer ?
#
loop_
_entity_poly.entity_id
_entity_poly.type
_entity_poly.pdbx_seq_one_letter_code
_entity_poly.pdbx_strand_id
1 'polypeptide(L)'
;MKYLDSEVVTIRLNLMEMYYHLLQDYGEATAEKYYDETIGYFIDYTDEDIKEAMKFRLAMKGNKKKLSYVDALGYTIANRMDIPFLTDDIAFEDIPNVEYIK
;
A
#
# COMPACT_ATOMS: atom_id res chain seq x y z
N MET A 1 6.79 -14.83 -11.00
CA MET A 1 5.32 -14.89 -11.10
C MET A 1 4.75 -15.66 -9.89
N LYS A 2 4.95 -15.19 -8.66
CA LYS A 2 4.42 -15.88 -7.45
C LYS A 2 2.95 -15.52 -7.15
N TYR A 3 2.48 -14.37 -7.67
CA TYR A 3 1.18 -13.79 -7.31
C TYR A 3 0.25 -13.55 -8.50
N LEU A 4 0.53 -14.14 -9.66
CA LEU A 4 -0.31 -13.90 -10.86
C LEU A 4 -1.74 -14.43 -10.73
N ASP A 5 -1.91 -15.50 -9.96
CA ASP A 5 -3.21 -16.12 -9.70
C ASP A 5 -3.81 -15.67 -8.35
N SER A 6 -3.18 -14.70 -7.68
CA SER A 6 -3.65 -14.17 -6.40
C SER A 6 -4.65 -13.04 -6.61
N GLU A 7 -5.71 -13.02 -5.80
CA GLU A 7 -6.53 -11.82 -5.67
C GLU A 7 -5.71 -10.73 -4.98
N VAL A 8 -5.60 -9.58 -5.63
CA VAL A 8 -4.88 -8.41 -5.12
C VAL A 8 -5.86 -7.27 -4.91
N VAL A 9 -5.64 -6.52 -3.85
CA VAL A 9 -6.38 -5.30 -3.54
C VAL A 9 -5.42 -4.17 -3.28
N THR A 10 -5.89 -2.95 -3.49
CA THR A 10 -5.11 -1.74 -3.27
C THR A 10 -5.99 -0.63 -2.70
N ILE A 11 -5.39 0.47 -2.25
CA ILE A 11 -6.14 1.66 -1.82
C ILE A 11 -5.92 2.82 -2.78
N ARG A 12 -6.84 3.79 -2.75
CA ARG A 12 -6.77 4.99 -3.61
C ARG A 12 -5.44 5.75 -3.51
N LEU A 13 -4.78 5.70 -2.35
CA LEU A 13 -3.50 6.37 -2.14
C LEU A 13 -2.33 5.67 -2.87
N ASN A 14 -2.31 4.34 -2.96
CA ASN A 14 -1.33 3.64 -3.78
C ASN A 14 -1.56 3.93 -5.27
N LEU A 15 -2.83 4.01 -5.70
CA LEU A 15 -3.16 4.42 -7.09
C LEU A 15 -2.69 5.85 -7.38
N MET A 16 -2.74 6.75 -6.39
CA MET A 16 -2.21 8.11 -6.50
C MET A 16 -0.68 8.11 -6.68
N GLU A 17 0.05 7.34 -5.88
CA GLU A 17 1.51 7.19 -6.02
C GLU A 17 1.89 6.58 -7.37
N MET A 18 1.19 5.51 -7.77
CA MET A 18 1.37 4.86 -9.06
C MET A 18 1.16 5.85 -10.21
N TYR A 19 0.04 6.57 -10.21
CA TYR A 19 -0.26 7.56 -11.27
C TYR A 19 0.83 8.64 -11.33
N TYR A 20 1.25 9.18 -10.19
CA TYR A 20 2.28 10.23 -10.14
C TYR A 20 3.61 9.75 -10.73
N HIS A 21 4.07 8.56 -10.36
CA HIS A 21 5.31 7.99 -10.89
C HIS A 21 5.21 7.68 -12.38
N LEU A 22 4.10 7.09 -12.83
CA LEU A 22 3.89 6.82 -14.26
C LEU A 22 3.83 8.11 -15.08
N LEU A 23 3.17 9.15 -14.55
CA LEU A 23 3.11 10.46 -15.19
C LEU A 23 4.50 11.07 -15.33
N GLN A 24 5.31 11.00 -14.27
CA GLN A 24 6.66 11.54 -14.24
C GLN A 24 7.61 10.82 -15.22
N ASP A 25 7.54 9.48 -15.27
CA ASP A 25 8.53 8.67 -15.99
C ASP A 25 8.11 8.34 -17.44
N TYR A 26 6.81 8.26 -17.71
CA TYR A 26 6.26 7.73 -18.98
C TYR A 26 5.16 8.59 -19.60
N GLY A 27 4.76 9.69 -18.95
CA GLY A 27 3.76 10.64 -19.44
C GLY A 27 2.31 10.20 -19.22
N GLU A 28 1.40 11.14 -19.49
CA GLU A 28 -0.03 11.07 -19.15
C GLU A 28 -0.75 9.86 -19.76
N ALA A 29 -0.54 9.58 -21.06
CA ALA A 29 -1.20 8.46 -21.73
C ALA A 29 -0.88 7.10 -21.06
N THR A 30 0.35 6.94 -20.55
CA THR A 30 0.76 5.74 -19.83
C THR A 30 0.14 5.70 -18.43
N ALA A 31 0.12 6.84 -17.73
CA ALA A 31 -0.48 6.95 -16.41
C ALA A 31 -1.99 6.63 -16.43
N GLU A 32 -2.74 7.22 -17.36
CA GLU A 32 -4.18 6.97 -17.56
C GLU A 32 -4.46 5.49 -17.83
N LYS A 33 -3.73 4.89 -18.79
CA LYS A 33 -3.91 3.49 -19.16
C LYS A 33 -3.80 2.57 -17.94
N TYR A 34 -2.73 2.66 -17.17
CA TYR A 34 -2.53 1.77 -16.03
C TYR A 34 -3.43 2.10 -14.84
N TYR A 35 -3.83 3.36 -14.67
CA TYR A 35 -4.83 3.73 -13.68
C TYR A 35 -6.18 3.08 -13.97
N ASP A 36 -6.66 3.18 -15.22
CA ASP A 36 -7.92 2.55 -15.66
C ASP A 36 -7.90 1.03 -15.54
N GLU A 37 -6.74 0.40 -15.80
CA GLU A 37 -6.57 -1.05 -15.61
C GLU A 37 -6.54 -1.46 -14.13
N THR A 38 -6.10 -0.58 -13.22
CA THR A 38 -5.85 -0.93 -11.80
C THR A 38 -6.97 -0.46 -10.87
N ILE A 39 -7.77 0.55 -11.25
CA ILE A 39 -8.80 1.11 -10.38
C ILE A 39 -9.80 0.06 -9.92
N GLY A 40 -10.08 -0.99 -10.71
CA GLY A 40 -11.00 -2.06 -10.34
C GLY A 40 -10.61 -2.87 -9.08
N TYR A 41 -9.35 -2.82 -8.65
CA TYR A 41 -8.85 -3.54 -7.46
C TYR A 41 -8.90 -2.68 -6.19
N PHE A 42 -9.46 -1.47 -6.25
CA PHE A 42 -9.50 -0.59 -5.09
C PHE A 42 -10.48 -1.11 -4.03
N ILE A 43 -10.05 -1.02 -2.78
CA ILE A 43 -10.92 -1.12 -1.61
C ILE A 43 -10.98 0.24 -0.92
N ASP A 44 -12.14 0.54 -0.35
CA ASP A 44 -12.33 1.79 0.41
C ASP A 44 -11.87 1.62 1.87
N TYR A 45 -11.67 2.75 2.53
CA TYR A 45 -11.26 2.79 3.93
C TYR A 45 -12.06 3.81 4.73
N THR A 46 -12.11 3.60 6.03
CA THR A 46 -12.92 4.38 6.96
C THR A 46 -12.09 5.40 7.72
N ASP A 47 -12.75 6.34 8.38
CA ASP A 47 -12.12 7.25 9.32
C ASP A 47 -11.41 6.51 10.47
N GLU A 48 -11.89 5.31 10.83
CA GLU A 48 -11.25 4.50 11.87
C GLU A 48 -9.95 3.88 11.35
N ASP A 49 -9.93 3.39 10.10
CA ASP A 49 -8.70 2.90 9.46
C ASP A 49 -7.62 3.99 9.45
N ILE A 50 -8.00 5.24 9.15
CA ILE A 50 -7.09 6.38 9.19
C ILE A 50 -6.52 6.58 10.60
N LYS A 51 -7.38 6.59 11.63
CA LYS A 51 -6.94 6.82 13.02
C LYS A 51 -6.02 5.70 13.51
N GLU A 52 -6.37 4.45 13.25
CA GLU A 52 -5.55 3.29 13.62
C GLU A 52 -4.21 3.29 12.88
N ALA A 53 -4.20 3.64 11.60
CA ALA A 53 -2.96 3.80 10.83
C ALA A 53 -2.03 4.85 11.43
N MET A 54 -2.57 5.97 11.91
CA MET A 54 -1.75 7.01 12.54
C MET A 54 -1.19 6.57 13.90
N LYS A 55 -1.97 5.82 14.69
CA LYS A 55 -1.48 5.21 15.95
C LYS A 55 -0.36 4.22 15.66
N PHE A 56 -0.55 3.32 14.69
CA PHE A 56 0.48 2.37 14.25
C PHE A 56 1.75 3.09 13.77
N ARG A 57 1.61 4.08 12.90
CA ARG A 57 2.74 4.88 12.38
C ARG A 57 3.52 5.55 13.50
N LEU A 58 2.84 6.12 14.49
CA LEU A 58 3.48 6.76 15.64
C LEU A 58 4.24 5.72 16.49
N ALA A 59 3.66 4.54 16.71
CA ALA A 59 4.33 3.45 17.43
C ALA A 59 5.61 2.99 16.71
N MET A 60 5.59 2.92 15.37
CA MET A 60 6.75 2.53 14.56
C MET A 60 7.86 3.57 14.55
N LYS A 61 7.55 4.86 14.73
CA LYS A 61 8.56 5.92 14.88
C LYS A 61 9.47 5.67 16.10
N GLY A 62 8.95 5.07 17.16
CA GLY A 62 9.72 4.66 18.34
C GLY A 62 10.81 3.63 18.02
N ASN A 63 10.60 2.84 16.96
CA ASN A 63 11.52 1.80 16.48
C ASN A 63 12.47 2.29 15.37
N LYS A 64 12.60 3.61 15.17
CA LYS A 64 13.38 4.26 14.08
C LYS A 64 12.91 3.90 12.66
N LYS A 65 11.76 3.27 12.50
CA LYS A 65 11.13 2.99 11.19
C LYS A 65 10.33 4.22 10.76
N LYS A 66 10.64 4.79 9.60
CA LYS A 66 9.95 6.00 9.08
C LYS A 66 9.00 5.59 7.95
N LEU A 67 7.84 5.08 8.34
CA LEU A 67 6.80 4.68 7.38
C LEU A 67 6.16 5.91 6.72
N SER A 68 5.81 5.78 5.44
CA SER A 68 4.96 6.76 4.77
C SER A 68 3.54 6.73 5.37
N TYR A 69 2.71 7.71 5.02
CA TYR A 69 1.30 7.68 5.41
C TYR A 69 0.54 6.58 4.66
N VAL A 70 0.90 6.34 3.40
CA VAL A 70 0.28 5.33 2.55
C VAL A 70 0.58 3.93 3.05
N ASP A 71 1.84 3.63 3.36
CA ASP A 71 2.23 2.31 3.88
C ASP A 71 1.59 2.01 5.23
N ALA A 72 1.52 3.01 6.12
CA ALA A 72 0.86 2.84 7.41
C ALA A 72 -0.63 2.52 7.24
N LEU A 73 -1.31 3.18 6.30
CA LEU A 73 -2.72 2.93 6.03
C LEU A 73 -2.92 1.57 5.34
N GLY A 74 -2.13 1.26 4.31
CA GLY A 74 -2.18 -0.01 3.60
C GLY A 74 -1.96 -1.20 4.52
N TYR A 75 -0.94 -1.15 5.38
CA TYR A 75 -0.69 -2.19 6.38
C TYR A 75 -1.84 -2.34 7.39
N THR A 76 -2.40 -1.23 7.85
CA THR A 76 -3.52 -1.26 8.81
C THR A 76 -4.76 -1.91 8.21
N ILE A 77 -5.06 -1.61 6.95
CA ILE A 77 -6.19 -2.19 6.22
C ILE A 77 -5.94 -3.68 5.93
N ALA A 78 -4.73 -4.04 5.51
CA ALA A 78 -4.34 -5.43 5.28
C ALA A 78 -4.54 -6.28 6.55
N ASN A 79 -4.14 -5.77 7.71
CA ASN A 79 -4.41 -6.41 9.00
C ASN A 79 -5.89 -6.52 9.34
N ARG A 80 -6.67 -5.45 9.11
CA ARG A 80 -8.13 -5.48 9.35
C ARG A 80 -8.81 -6.55 8.50
N MET A 81 -8.32 -6.76 7.28
CA MET A 81 -8.86 -7.72 6.32
C MET A 81 -8.28 -9.13 6.45
N ASP A 82 -7.33 -9.35 7.37
CA ASP A 82 -6.61 -10.62 7.54
C ASP A 82 -5.94 -11.11 6.23
N ILE A 83 -5.35 -10.17 5.48
CA ILE A 83 -4.58 -10.44 4.26
C ILE A 83 -3.14 -9.95 4.41
N PRO A 84 -2.15 -10.60 3.77
CA PRO A 84 -0.76 -10.16 3.84
C PRO A 84 -0.56 -8.77 3.20
N PHE A 85 0.20 -7.90 3.85
CA PHE A 85 0.69 -6.66 3.27
C PHE A 85 1.96 -6.92 2.44
N LEU A 86 1.86 -6.79 1.11
CA LEU A 86 2.96 -7.03 0.18
C LEU A 86 3.84 -5.78 0.01
N THR A 87 5.13 -5.88 0.28
CA THR A 87 6.07 -4.75 0.12
C THR A 87 7.52 -5.21 -0.03
N ASP A 88 8.36 -4.38 -0.64
CA ASP A 88 9.82 -4.51 -0.70
C ASP A 88 10.55 -3.54 0.26
N ASP A 89 9.82 -2.77 1.08
CA ASP A 89 10.41 -1.86 2.06
C ASP A 89 10.93 -2.63 3.28
N ILE A 90 12.24 -2.56 3.49
CA ILE A 90 12.96 -3.19 4.61
C ILE A 90 12.43 -2.76 5.98
N ALA A 91 11.76 -1.60 6.07
CA ALA A 91 11.08 -1.18 7.29
C ALA A 91 10.02 -2.20 7.75
N PHE A 92 9.52 -3.06 6.86
CA PHE A 92 8.48 -4.04 7.15
C PHE A 92 8.96 -5.49 7.30
N GLU A 93 10.25 -5.81 7.09
CA GLU A 93 10.77 -7.21 7.05
C GLU A 93 10.38 -8.06 8.30
N ASP A 94 10.38 -7.44 9.49
CA ASP A 94 10.04 -8.12 10.76
C ASP A 94 8.64 -7.77 11.31
N ILE A 95 7.77 -7.18 10.49
CA ILE A 95 6.43 -6.79 10.92
C ILE A 95 5.45 -7.96 10.64
N PRO A 96 4.61 -8.38 11.62
CA PRO A 96 3.64 -9.44 11.40
C PRO A 96 2.69 -9.15 10.23
N ASN A 97 2.18 -10.19 9.57
CA ASN A 97 1.25 -10.06 8.44
C ASN A 97 1.81 -9.25 7.25
N VAL A 98 3.14 -9.29 7.07
CA VAL A 98 3.83 -8.73 5.89
C VAL A 98 4.36 -9.87 5.05
N GLU A 99 4.15 -9.79 3.74
CA GLU A 99 4.87 -10.58 2.74
C GLU A 99 5.97 -9.68 2.15
N TYR A 100 7.20 -9.89 2.59
CA TYR A 100 8.35 -9.13 2.11
C TYR A 100 8.91 -9.77 0.83
N ILE A 101 9.06 -8.97 -0.24
CA ILE A 101 9.62 -9.42 -1.53
C ILE A 101 10.97 -8.75 -1.82
N LYS A 102 11.89 -9.51 -2.42
CA LYS A 102 13.22 -9.08 -2.88
C LYS A 102 13.33 -9.19 -4.40
#